data_AF-A0A4Y9JNG7-F1
#
_entry.id   AF-A0A4Y9JNG7-F1
#
_cell.length_a   1.000
_cell.length_b   1.000
_cell.length_c   1.000
_cell.angle_alpha   90.00
_cell.angle_beta   90.00
_cell.angle_gamma   90.00
#
_symmetry.space_group_name_H-M   'P 1'
#
loop_
_entity.id
_entity.type
_entity.pdbx_description
1 polymer ?
#
loop_
_entity_poly.entity_id
_entity_poly.type
_entity_poly.pdbx_seq_one_letter_code
_entity_poly.pdbx_strand_id
1 'polypeptide(L)'
;MTRLGSEFLKALDSYERPVIGYITFRQLVLLFGIGLTVLVTSVLFWFQMPNVVLYGVGLTVLAPFVIFGCHIDEKIKDELRFLLTKQERTYQTDYDRKEYTRNDFAQAKTNPETLES
;
A
#
# COMPACT_ATOMS: atom_id res chain seq x y z
N MET A 1 -16.91 8.03 13.01
CA MET A 1 -18.19 7.32 12.76
C MET A 1 -18.02 6.42 11.53
N THR A 2 -18.68 5.24 11.55
CA THR A 2 -18.80 4.20 10.49
C THR A 2 -17.52 3.58 9.89
N ARG A 3 -16.67 2.94 10.72
CA ARG A 3 -15.61 2.01 10.23
C ARG A 3 -16.09 0.58 9.95
N LEU A 4 -17.23 0.17 10.51
CA LEU A 4 -17.71 -1.21 10.31
C LEU A 4 -18.04 -1.48 8.84
N GLY A 5 -18.74 -0.57 8.16
CA GLY A 5 -19.12 -0.77 6.76
C GLY A 5 -17.95 -0.86 5.78
N SER A 6 -16.84 -0.16 6.02
CA SER A 6 -15.69 -0.18 5.10
C SER A 6 -14.89 -1.48 5.19
N GLU A 7 -14.72 -2.05 6.38
CA GLU A 7 -14.01 -3.31 6.57
C GLU A 7 -14.83 -4.51 6.03
N PHE A 8 -16.16 -4.48 6.18
CA PHE A 8 -17.04 -5.51 5.61
C PHE A 8 -17.10 -5.46 4.08
N LEU A 9 -17.14 -4.26 3.49
CA LEU A 9 -17.09 -4.13 2.02
C LEU A 9 -15.74 -4.56 1.46
N LYS A 10 -14.63 -4.29 2.15
CA LYS A 10 -13.29 -4.75 1.75
C LYS A 10 -13.22 -6.28 1.73
N ALA A 11 -13.77 -6.94 2.74
CA ALA A 11 -13.81 -8.42 2.78
C ALA A 11 -14.71 -9.04 1.69
N LEU A 12 -15.79 -8.35 1.29
CA LEU A 12 -16.67 -8.80 0.20
C LEU A 12 -16.07 -8.54 -1.19
N ASP A 13 -15.33 -7.44 -1.37
CA ASP A 13 -14.68 -7.08 -2.64
C ASP A 13 -13.48 -8.00 -2.93
N SER A 14 -12.74 -8.43 -1.89
CA SER A 14 -11.66 -9.43 -2.03
C SER A 14 -12.16 -10.88 -2.22
N TYR A 15 -13.49 -11.13 -2.23
CA TYR A 15 -14.00 -12.48 -2.48
C TYR A 15 -13.99 -12.82 -3.97
N GLU A 16 -13.02 -13.63 -4.38
CA GLU A 16 -12.91 -14.07 -5.76
C GLU A 16 -13.82 -15.27 -6.04
N ARG A 17 -14.75 -15.12 -6.98
CA ARG A 17 -15.70 -16.18 -7.31
C ARG A 17 -14.99 -17.34 -8.04
N PRO A 18 -15.12 -18.58 -7.57
CA PRO A 18 -14.54 -19.72 -8.28
C PRO A 18 -15.25 -19.93 -9.62
N VAL A 19 -14.50 -20.29 -10.65
CA VAL A 19 -15.00 -20.48 -12.02
C VAL A 19 -15.27 -21.96 -12.31
N ILE A 20 -14.32 -22.83 -11.94
CA ILE A 20 -14.42 -24.28 -12.15
C ILE A 20 -14.13 -24.98 -10.83
N GLY A 21 -15.17 -25.53 -10.20
CA GLY A 21 -15.05 -26.17 -8.89
C GLY A 21 -14.54 -25.20 -7.82
N TYR A 22 -13.32 -25.42 -7.32
CA TYR A 22 -12.65 -24.58 -6.32
C TYR A 22 -11.56 -23.66 -6.92
N ILE A 23 -11.37 -23.67 -8.25
CA ILE A 23 -10.32 -22.91 -8.92
C ILE A 23 -10.85 -21.51 -9.29
N THR A 24 -10.15 -20.47 -8.85
CA THR A 24 -10.47 -19.08 -9.22
C THR A 24 -9.90 -18.72 -10.60
N PHE A 25 -10.43 -17.66 -11.21
CA PHE A 25 -9.96 -17.21 -12.52
C PHE A 25 -8.46 -16.87 -12.51
N ARG A 26 -7.97 -16.23 -11.45
CA ARG A 26 -6.54 -15.93 -11.27
C ARG A 26 -5.68 -17.18 -11.26
N GLN A 27 -6.14 -18.26 -10.62
CA GLN A 27 -5.43 -19.54 -10.62
C GLN A 27 -5.40 -20.17 -12.02
N LEU A 28 -6.46 -20.03 -12.83
CA LEU A 28 -6.43 -20.46 -14.23
C LEU A 28 -5.41 -19.68 -15.05
N VAL A 29 -5.35 -18.36 -14.87
CA VAL A 29 -4.35 -17.51 -15.53
C VAL A 29 -2.92 -17.87 -15.08
N LEU A 30 -2.73 -18.20 -13.80
CA LEU A 30 -1.45 -18.68 -13.26
C LEU A 30 -1.04 -20.02 -13.90
N LEU A 31 -1.95 -20.98 -13.95
CA LEU A 31 -1.70 -22.30 -14.56
C LEU A 31 -1.37 -22.16 -16.05
N PHE A 32 -2.08 -21.29 -16.76
CA PHE A 32 -1.76 -20.94 -18.14
C PHE A 32 -0.36 -20.34 -18.27
N GLY A 33 -0.01 -19.39 -17.40
CA GLY A 33 1.33 -18.79 -17.35
C GLY A 33 2.43 -19.82 -17.13
N ILE A 34 2.24 -20.74 -16.18
CA ILE A 34 3.17 -21.84 -15.92
C ILE A 34 3.31 -22.71 -17.17
N GLY A 35 2.22 -23.13 -17.79
CA GLY A 35 2.24 -23.92 -19.02
C GLY A 35 2.99 -23.21 -20.16
N LEU A 36 2.74 -21.91 -20.34
CA LEU A 36 3.41 -21.09 -21.35
C LEU A 36 4.91 -20.98 -21.08
N THR A 37 5.32 -20.78 -19.83
CA THR A 37 6.75 -20.69 -19.48
C THR A 37 7.47 -22.00 -19.77
N VAL A 38 6.88 -23.14 -19.41
CA VAL A 38 7.45 -24.46 -19.69
C VAL A 38 7.59 -24.69 -21.19
N LEU A 39 6.60 -24.30 -21.99
CA LEU A 39 6.64 -24.41 -23.45
C LEU A 39 7.79 -23.56 -24.02
N VAL A 40 7.87 -22.29 -23.65
CA VAL A 40 8.92 -21.36 -24.12
C VAL A 40 10.30 -21.85 -23.71
N THR A 41 10.49 -22.26 -22.45
CA THR A 41 11.78 -22.76 -21.98
C THR A 41 12.16 -24.09 -22.65
N SER A 42 11.20 -24.97 -22.94
CA SER A 42 11.46 -26.22 -23.65
C SER A 42 11.94 -25.96 -25.08
N VAL A 43 11.33 -24.99 -25.77
CA VAL A 43 11.79 -24.56 -27.09
C VAL A 43 13.21 -23.99 -27.02
N LEU A 44 13.47 -23.07 -26.09
CA LEU A 44 14.81 -22.48 -25.91
C LEU A 44 15.88 -23.53 -25.55
N PHE A 45 15.51 -24.55 -24.77
CA PHE A 45 16.38 -25.67 -24.44
C PHE A 45 16.71 -26.50 -25.68
N TRP A 46 15.74 -26.74 -26.56
CA TRP A 46 15.99 -27.43 -27.84
C TRP A 46 16.97 -26.64 -28.73
N PHE A 47 16.89 -25.31 -28.71
CA PHE A 47 17.85 -24.44 -29.39
C PHE A 47 19.24 -24.36 -28.72
N GLN A 48 19.48 -25.12 -27.64
CA GLN A 48 20.73 -25.12 -26.87
C GLN A 48 21.17 -23.72 -26.40
N MET A 49 20.20 -22.87 -26.06
CA MET A 49 20.47 -21.54 -25.52
C MET A 49 21.22 -21.64 -24.18
N PRO A 50 22.11 -20.68 -23.87
CA PRO A 50 22.82 -20.68 -22.60
C PRO A 50 21.86 -20.54 -21.42
N ASN A 51 22.18 -21.20 -20.31
CA ASN A 51 21.33 -21.26 -19.11
C ASN A 51 20.87 -19.89 -18.59
N VAL A 52 21.74 -18.87 -18.70
CA VAL A 52 21.41 -17.49 -18.27
C VAL A 52 20.21 -16.94 -19.06
N VAL A 53 20.15 -17.20 -20.37
CA VAL A 53 19.04 -16.76 -21.23
C VAL A 53 17.79 -17.56 -20.92
N LEU A 54 17.92 -18.87 -20.72
CA LEU A 54 16.80 -19.74 -20.33
C LEU A 54 16.11 -19.25 -19.05
N TYR A 55 16.88 -19.03 -17.98
CA TYR A 55 16.34 -18.55 -16.71
C TYR A 55 15.85 -17.11 -16.80
N GLY A 56 16.55 -16.24 -17.53
CA GLY A 56 16.16 -14.84 -17.71
C GLY A 56 14.82 -14.71 -18.43
N VAL A 57 14.65 -15.41 -19.55
CA VAL A 57 13.39 -15.41 -20.31
C VAL A 57 12.29 -16.11 -19.50
N GLY A 58 12.57 -17.26 -18.88
CA GLY A 58 11.60 -17.98 -18.06
C GLY A 58 11.05 -17.12 -16.92
N LEU A 59 11.91 -16.41 -16.18
CA LEU A 59 11.51 -15.54 -15.08
C LEU A 59 10.72 -14.33 -15.59
N THR A 60 11.16 -13.72 -16.69
CA THR A 60 10.47 -12.56 -17.29
C THR A 60 9.05 -12.91 -17.73
N VAL A 61 8.87 -14.09 -18.31
CA VAL A 61 7.56 -14.58 -18.73
C VAL A 61 6.72 -14.98 -17.52
N LEU A 62 7.29 -15.68 -16.53
CA LEU A 62 6.55 -16.21 -15.37
C LEU A 62 6.10 -15.11 -14.39
N ALA A 63 6.95 -14.11 -14.16
CA ALA A 63 6.75 -13.06 -13.15
C ALA A 63 5.37 -12.38 -13.20
N PRO A 64 4.87 -11.87 -14.35
CA PRO A 64 3.56 -11.22 -14.40
C PRO A 64 2.41 -12.16 -14.03
N PHE A 65 2.49 -13.44 -14.42
CA PHE A 65 1.46 -14.43 -14.09
C PHE A 65 1.45 -14.77 -12.60
N VAL A 66 2.62 -14.84 -11.95
CA VAL A 66 2.72 -15.07 -10.51
C VAL A 66 2.17 -13.87 -9.73
N ILE A 67 2.52 -12.65 -10.12
CA ILE A 67 2.05 -11.43 -9.45
C ILE A 67 0.52 -11.35 -9.51
N PHE A 68 -0.06 -11.58 -10.69
CA PHE A 68 -1.50 -11.57 -10.89
C PHE A 68 -2.21 -12.76 -10.22
N GLY A 69 -1.64 -13.96 -10.37
CA GLY A 69 -2.20 -15.22 -9.90
C GLY A 69 -2.22 -15.37 -8.38
N CYS A 70 -1.20 -14.85 -7.70
CA CYS A 70 -1.08 -14.88 -6.23
C CYS A 70 -1.72 -13.66 -5.55
N HIS A 71 -2.44 -12.82 -6.28
CA HIS A 71 -3.11 -11.64 -5.73
C HIS A 71 -2.16 -10.63 -5.06
N ILE A 72 -0.90 -10.58 -5.51
CA ILE A 72 0.12 -9.68 -4.96
C ILE A 72 -0.13 -8.25 -5.46
N ASP A 73 -0.81 -8.11 -6.61
CA ASP A 73 -1.23 -6.85 -7.22
C ASP A 73 -2.01 -5.95 -6.26
N GLU A 74 -2.90 -6.52 -5.45
CA GLU A 74 -3.74 -5.73 -4.54
C GLU A 74 -2.94 -5.12 -3.38
N LYS A 75 -1.98 -5.88 -2.84
CA LYS A 75 -1.04 -5.38 -1.83
C LYS A 75 -0.17 -4.26 -2.37
N ILE A 76 0.39 -4.43 -3.56
CA ILE A 76 1.24 -3.43 -4.22
C ILE A 76 0.42 -2.14 -4.46
N LYS A 77 -0.82 -2.28 -4.93
CA LYS A 77 -1.71 -1.14 -5.19
C LYS A 77 -2.03 -0.37 -3.91
N ASP A 78 -2.32 -1.07 -2.81
CA ASP A 78 -2.58 -0.45 -1.51
C ASP A 78 -1.34 0.28 -0.97
N GLU A 79 -0.15 -0.33 -1.07
CA GLU A 79 1.12 0.30 -0.66
C GLU A 79 1.47 1.53 -1.50
N LEU A 80 1.34 1.44 -2.83
CA LEU A 80 1.56 2.56 -3.73
C LEU A 80 0.57 3.69 -3.44
N ARG A 81 -0.70 3.37 -3.24
CA ARG A 81 -1.72 4.35 -2.88
C ARG A 81 -1.39 5.02 -1.54
N PHE A 82 -0.94 4.26 -0.55
CA PHE A 82 -0.52 4.80 0.75
C PHE A 82 0.69 5.73 0.61
N LEU A 83 1.71 5.32 -0.16
CA LEU A 83 2.93 6.11 -0.36
C LEU A 83 2.63 7.42 -1.12
N LEU A 84 1.83 7.35 -2.19
CA LEU A 84 1.42 8.52 -2.98
C LEU A 84 0.45 9.44 -2.23
N THR A 85 -0.42 8.88 -1.39
CA THR A 85 -1.41 9.64 -0.61
C THR A 85 -0.88 10.01 0.78
N LYS A 86 0.45 9.97 0.98
CA LYS A 86 1.10 10.45 2.22
C LYS A 86 0.96 11.97 2.28
N GLN A 87 -0.24 12.42 2.62
CA GLN A 87 -0.60 13.80 2.82
C GLN A 87 -0.31 14.09 4.29
N GLU A 88 0.67 14.96 4.55
CA GLU A 88 0.87 15.51 5.89
C GLU A 88 -0.44 16.18 6.29
N ARG A 89 -1.14 15.60 7.26
CA ARG A 89 -2.25 16.30 7.90
C ARG A 89 -1.61 17.39 8.74
N THR A 90 -1.57 18.61 8.21
CA THR A 90 -1.36 19.81 9.03
C THR A 90 -2.53 19.87 10.00
N TYR A 91 -2.31 19.39 11.22
CA TYR A 91 -3.27 19.56 12.29
C TYR A 91 -3.25 21.03 12.70
N GLN A 92 -4.38 21.58 13.12
CA GLN A 92 -4.50 22.94 13.63
C GLN A 92 -3.68 23.19 14.93
N THR A 93 -2.86 22.22 15.34
CA THR A 93 -1.87 22.30 16.40
C THR A 93 -0.50 22.78 15.93
N ASP A 94 -0.21 22.78 14.62
CA ASP A 94 0.97 23.43 14.02
C ASP A 94 0.78 24.95 13.84
N TYR A 95 0.04 25.58 14.77
CA TYR A 95 0.15 27.02 14.92
C TYR A 95 1.40 27.29 15.75
N ASP A 96 2.25 28.17 15.24
CA ASP A 96 3.42 28.73 15.93
C ASP A 96 2.97 29.24 17.32
N ARG A 97 3.10 28.37 18.32
CA ARG A 97 2.54 28.59 19.65
C ARG A 97 3.44 29.62 20.29
N LYS A 98 2.98 30.87 20.39
CA LYS A 98 3.66 31.88 21.20
C LYS A 98 3.91 31.28 22.58
N GLU A 99 5.17 31.08 22.93
CA GLU A 99 5.58 30.63 24.25
C GLU A 99 5.21 31.72 25.24
N TYR A 100 4.09 31.54 25.95
CA TYR A 100 3.71 32.45 27.02
C TYR A 100 4.67 32.25 28.20
N THR A 101 5.39 33.30 28.57
CA THR A 101 6.24 33.28 29.76
C THR A 101 5.35 33.37 30.99
N ARG A 102 5.76 32.77 32.13
CA ARG A 102 5.00 32.73 33.40
C ARG A 102 4.42 34.09 33.85
N ASN A 103 5.03 35.19 33.41
CA ASN A 103 4.69 36.54 33.80
C ASN A 103 3.73 37.25 32.83
N ASP A 104 3.41 36.68 31.66
CA ASP A 104 2.49 37.29 30.68
C ASP A 104 1.04 37.34 31.17
N PHE A 105 0.71 36.54 32.19
CA PHE A 105 -0.61 36.51 32.82
C PHE A 105 -0.65 37.27 34.15
N ALA A 106 0.44 37.91 34.57
CA ALA A 106 0.47 38.71 35.79
C ALA A 106 -0.09 40.11 35.50
N GLN A 107 -1.31 40.39 35.96
CA GLN A 107 -1.83 41.75 35.98
C GLN A 107 -1.00 42.61 36.94
N ALA A 108 -0.56 43.78 36.47
CA ALA A 108 0.08 44.77 37.34
C ALA A 108 -0.91 45.15 38.45
N LYS A 109 -0.54 44.90 39.71
CA LYS A 109 -1.30 45.41 40.85
C LYS A 109 -1.06 46.92 40.94
N THR A 110 -1.94 47.72 40.33
CA THR A 110 -2.10 49.12 40.72
C THR A 110 -2.79 49.12 42.07
N ASN A 111 -2.00 49.23 43.14
CA ASN A 111 -2.51 49.47 44.48
C ASN A 111 -2.74 50.98 44.62
N PRO A 112 -3.96 51.47 44.90
CA PRO A 112 -4.23 52.90 45.04
C PRO A 112 -3.64 53.53 46.31
N GLU A 113 -2.95 52.77 47.16
CA GLU A 113 -2.46 53.23 48.47
C GLU A 113 -1.01 53.74 48.48
N THR A 114 -0.28 53.68 47.35
CA THR A 114 1.10 54.20 47.24
C THR A 114 1.20 55.57 46.56
N LEU A 115 0.08 56.29 46.41
CA LEU A 115 0.07 57.66 45.86
C LEU A 115 0.02 58.76 46.92
N GLU A 116 -0.01 58.41 48.21
CA GLU A 116 0.11 59.37 49.31
C GLU A 116 1.18 58.93 50.31
N SER A 117 2.45 59.24 50.02
CA SER A 117 3.48 59.52 51.03
C SER A 117 4.57 60.40 50.44
#